data_AF-A0A7S2FHI2-F1
#
_entry.id   AF-A0A7S2FHI2-F1
#
_cell.length_a   1.000
_cell.length_b   1.000
_cell.length_c   1.000
_cell.angle_alpha   90.00
_cell.angle_beta   90.00
_cell.angle_gamma   90.00
#
_symmetry.space_group_name_H-M   'P 1'
#
loop_
_entity.id
_entity.type
_entity.pdbx_description
1 polymer ?
#
loop_
_entity_poly.entity_id
_entity_poly.type
_entity_poly.pdbx_seq_one_letter_code
_entity_poly.pdbx_strand_id
1 'polypeptide(L)'
;AGGTAEEEPEEELEPIAQAQKLLEAGDAVGAAGIFNQVYGMLSKGVDGKELRTTDKDVLVKQAQCLVGLAQAALMSDEMEAVTELVSQLKTKYMVEVATTPELSAAVASLELKLDLPEDAGPIAEMEEKLEANADDHETRHALAQQLFAAARFEEAINHGLQLFRQDRDWNEGAAKTLLLKFFDSLGDSHELTKKGRRRLTNMLFV
;
A
#
# COMPACT_ATOMS: atom_id res chain seq x y z
N ALA A 1 -49.87 -3.92 -16.60
CA ALA A 1 -48.89 -4.90 -16.10
C ALA A 1 -47.54 -4.21 -16.01
N GLY A 2 -47.32 -3.48 -14.92
CA GLY A 2 -46.02 -2.91 -14.59
C GLY A 2 -45.51 -3.69 -13.38
N GLY A 3 -44.69 -4.70 -13.62
CA GLY A 3 -43.93 -5.36 -12.56
C GLY A 3 -42.79 -4.42 -12.21
N THR A 4 -42.92 -3.72 -11.10
CA THR A 4 -41.84 -3.01 -10.44
C THR A 4 -40.73 -4.00 -10.16
N ALA A 5 -39.53 -3.70 -10.68
CA ALA A 5 -38.31 -4.34 -10.22
C ALA A 5 -38.24 -4.13 -8.70
N GLU A 6 -38.23 -5.22 -7.96
CA GLU A 6 -37.79 -5.22 -6.56
C GLU A 6 -36.31 -4.84 -6.60
N GLU A 7 -36.01 -3.57 -6.35
CA GLU A 7 -34.67 -3.13 -6.01
C GLU A 7 -34.30 -3.84 -4.71
N GLU A 8 -33.34 -4.77 -4.80
CA GLU A 8 -32.71 -5.40 -3.64
C GLU A 8 -32.21 -4.31 -2.68
N PRO A 9 -32.31 -4.48 -1.35
CA PRO A 9 -31.86 -3.47 -0.41
C PRO A 9 -30.35 -3.28 -0.60
N GLU A 10 -29.95 -2.10 -1.07
CA GLU A 10 -28.55 -1.68 -1.08
C GLU A 10 -28.04 -1.82 0.36
N GLU A 11 -27.18 -2.80 0.63
CA GLU A 11 -26.44 -2.87 1.89
C GLU A 11 -25.76 -1.52 2.08
N GLU A 12 -26.19 -0.73 3.08
CA GLU A 12 -25.52 0.51 3.46
C GLU A 12 -24.06 0.18 3.77
N LEU A 13 -23.18 0.46 2.81
CA LEU A 13 -21.75 0.21 2.96
C LEU A 13 -21.25 1.03 4.14
N GLU A 14 -20.47 0.41 5.02
CA GLU A 14 -19.72 1.13 6.05
C GLU A 14 -18.97 2.30 5.37
N PRO A 15 -18.99 3.53 5.93
CA PRO A 15 -18.48 4.72 5.25
C PRO A 15 -17.03 4.60 4.72
N ILE A 16 -16.17 3.85 5.40
CA ILE A 16 -14.80 3.57 4.95
C ILE A 16 -14.79 2.77 3.64
N ALA A 17 -15.65 1.77 3.50
CA ALA A 17 -15.77 0.97 2.28
C ALA A 17 -16.35 1.80 1.12
N GLN A 18 -17.28 2.71 1.41
CA GLN A 18 -17.78 3.66 0.42
C GLN A 18 -16.65 4.58 -0.09
N ALA A 19 -15.84 5.14 0.81
CA ALA A 19 -14.69 5.97 0.45
C ALA A 19 -13.65 5.21 -0.38
N GLN A 20 -13.41 3.94 -0.07
CA GLN A 20 -12.54 3.07 -0.87
C GLN A 20 -13.05 2.90 -2.30
N LYS A 21 -14.36 2.68 -2.50
CA LYS A 21 -14.94 2.62 -3.85
C LYS A 21 -14.77 3.92 -4.63
N LEU A 22 -14.82 5.07 -3.96
CA LEU A 22 -14.56 6.36 -4.60
C LEU A 22 -13.11 6.47 -5.07
N LEU A 23 -12.13 6.00 -4.28
CA LEU A 23 -10.74 5.90 -4.73
C LEU A 23 -10.60 5.00 -5.96
N GLU A 24 -11.22 3.83 -5.95
CA GLU A 24 -11.21 2.89 -7.08
C GLU A 24 -11.83 3.51 -8.35
N ALA A 25 -12.83 4.38 -8.18
CA ALA A 25 -13.45 5.14 -9.26
C ALA A 25 -12.64 6.39 -9.69
N GLY A 26 -11.53 6.70 -9.02
CA GLY A 26 -10.68 7.87 -9.27
C GLY A 26 -11.21 9.18 -8.66
N ASP A 27 -12.25 9.13 -7.84
CA ASP A 27 -12.77 10.30 -7.12
C ASP A 27 -12.02 10.51 -5.80
N ALA A 28 -10.79 11.02 -5.92
CA ALA A 28 -9.92 11.31 -4.79
C ALA A 28 -10.54 12.33 -3.80
N VAL A 29 -11.21 13.36 -4.33
CA VAL A 29 -11.81 14.43 -3.52
C VAL A 29 -12.99 13.90 -2.71
N GLY A 30 -13.89 13.15 -3.35
CA GLY A 30 -15.03 12.52 -2.67
C GLY A 30 -14.57 11.53 -1.60
N ALA A 31 -13.60 10.68 -1.92
CA ALA A 31 -13.01 9.74 -0.97
C ALA A 31 -12.40 10.45 0.24
N ALA A 32 -11.56 11.46 0.01
CA ALA A 32 -10.91 12.22 1.07
C ALA A 32 -11.92 12.92 2.00
N GLY A 33 -13.04 13.41 1.45
CA GLY A 33 -14.13 13.99 2.23
C GLY A 33 -14.71 13.00 3.24
N ILE A 34 -15.01 11.78 2.79
CA ILE A 34 -15.56 10.73 3.65
C ILE A 34 -14.53 10.27 4.69
N PHE A 35 -13.27 10.02 4.30
CA PHE A 35 -12.24 9.62 5.26
C PHE A 35 -12.00 10.67 6.35
N ASN A 36 -11.94 11.95 6.01
CA ASN A 36 -11.81 13.03 6.98
C ASN A 36 -13.00 13.09 7.94
N GLN A 37 -14.22 12.93 7.42
CA GLN A 37 -15.43 12.91 8.23
C GLN A 37 -15.39 11.76 9.24
N VAL A 38 -15.10 10.54 8.78
CA VAL A 38 -15.05 9.34 9.62
C VAL A 38 -13.92 9.46 10.65
N TYR A 39 -12.71 9.85 10.22
CA TYR A 39 -11.58 10.06 11.13
C TYR A 39 -11.91 11.09 12.21
N GLY A 40 -12.56 12.20 11.84
CA GLY A 40 -12.99 13.24 12.77
C GLY A 40 -14.02 12.74 13.79
N MET A 41 -14.96 11.87 13.37
CA MET A 41 -15.93 11.25 14.28
C MET A 41 -15.25 10.28 15.25
N LEU A 42 -14.33 9.45 14.76
CA LEU A 42 -13.59 8.49 15.58
C LEU A 42 -12.60 9.17 16.54
N SER A 43 -12.12 10.37 16.19
CA SER A 43 -11.12 11.11 16.97
C SER A 43 -11.71 12.12 17.95
N LYS A 44 -13.02 12.34 17.96
CA LYS A 44 -13.68 13.29 18.89
C LYS A 44 -14.40 12.53 20.01
N GLY A 45 -14.09 12.87 21.25
CA GLY A 45 -14.84 12.48 22.43
C GLY A 45 -16.20 13.18 22.50
N VAL A 46 -17.08 12.69 23.38
CA VAL A 46 -18.43 13.23 23.61
C VAL A 46 -18.40 14.72 24.00
N ASP A 47 -17.30 15.16 24.61
CA ASP A 47 -17.05 16.55 25.00
C ASP A 47 -16.38 17.40 23.90
N GLY A 48 -16.21 16.85 22.69
CA GLY A 48 -15.61 17.51 21.53
C GLY A 48 -14.08 17.59 21.59
N LYS A 49 -13.43 17.01 22.61
CA LYS A 49 -11.96 16.93 22.71
C LYS A 49 -11.41 15.72 21.97
N GLU A 50 -10.10 15.68 21.74
CA GLU A 50 -9.46 14.51 21.12
C GLU A 50 -9.68 13.26 21.99
N LEU A 51 -10.31 12.24 21.39
CA LEU A 51 -10.59 10.97 22.02
C LEU A 51 -9.28 10.25 22.29
N ARG A 52 -8.98 10.01 23.58
CA ARG A 52 -7.93 9.08 23.99
C ARG A 52 -8.56 7.71 24.19
N THR A 53 -8.55 6.91 23.14
CA THR A 53 -9.05 5.52 23.16
C THR A 53 -7.89 4.54 23.13
N THR A 54 -8.10 3.38 23.76
CA THR A 54 -7.24 2.18 23.61
C THR A 54 -7.98 1.05 22.91
N ASP A 55 -9.17 1.34 22.37
CA ASP A 55 -9.96 0.39 21.62
C ASP A 55 -9.28 0.10 20.28
N LYS A 56 -8.85 -1.16 20.11
CA LYS A 56 -8.10 -1.60 18.94
C LYS A 56 -8.90 -1.38 17.65
N ASP A 57 -10.21 -1.64 17.66
CA ASP A 57 -11.02 -1.55 16.45
C ASP A 57 -11.18 -0.08 16.01
N VAL A 58 -11.32 0.83 16.97
CA VAL A 58 -11.34 2.28 16.69
C VAL A 58 -9.99 2.76 16.14
N LEU A 59 -8.89 2.34 16.74
CA LEU A 59 -7.53 2.70 16.29
C LEU A 59 -7.24 2.17 14.87
N VAL A 60 -7.67 0.94 14.57
CA VAL A 60 -7.56 0.36 13.22
C VAL A 60 -8.39 1.17 12.22
N LYS A 61 -9.64 1.52 12.53
CA LYS A 61 -10.47 2.36 11.65
C LYS A 61 -9.88 3.75 11.43
N GLN A 62 -9.27 4.36 12.46
CA GLN A 62 -8.54 5.63 12.33
C GLN A 62 -7.35 5.50 11.38
N ALA A 63 -6.53 4.45 11.54
CA ALA A 63 -5.41 4.16 10.64
C ALA A 63 -5.89 3.91 9.20
N GLN A 64 -6.99 3.17 9.00
CA GLN A 64 -7.59 2.97 7.68
C GLN A 64 -7.99 4.29 7.01
N CYS A 65 -8.55 5.24 7.77
CA CYS A 65 -8.88 6.55 7.24
C CYS A 65 -7.63 7.32 6.81
N LEU A 66 -6.56 7.31 7.60
CA LEU A 66 -5.30 7.98 7.21
C LEU A 66 -4.64 7.34 5.99
N VAL A 67 -4.70 6.01 5.87
CA VAL A 67 -4.26 5.31 4.65
C VAL A 67 -5.07 5.76 3.44
N GLY A 68 -6.40 5.80 3.57
CA GLY A 68 -7.28 6.28 2.50
C GLY A 68 -7.04 7.73 2.11
N LEU A 69 -6.77 8.60 3.08
CA LEU A 69 -6.37 10.00 2.83
C LEU A 69 -5.03 10.08 2.10
N ALA A 70 -4.06 9.25 2.47
CA ALA A 70 -2.76 9.22 1.80
C ALA A 70 -2.88 8.70 0.36
N GLN A 71 -3.77 7.75 0.11
CA GLN A 71 -4.09 7.28 -1.23
C GLN A 71 -4.79 8.37 -2.07
N ALA A 72 -5.73 9.12 -1.49
CA ALA A 72 -6.38 10.24 -2.15
C ALA A 72 -5.38 11.37 -2.49
N ALA A 73 -4.50 11.71 -1.53
CA ALA A 73 -3.43 12.68 -1.73
C ALA A 73 -2.47 12.24 -2.85
N LEU A 74 -2.11 10.95 -2.88
CA LEU A 74 -1.28 10.38 -3.94
C LEU A 74 -1.95 10.50 -5.32
N MET A 75 -3.25 10.22 -5.43
CA MET A 75 -4.00 10.41 -6.67
C MET A 75 -4.07 11.88 -7.12
N SER A 76 -3.95 12.79 -6.17
CA SER A 76 -3.95 14.24 -6.39
C SER A 76 -2.53 14.81 -6.57
N ASP A 77 -1.50 13.95 -6.63
CA ASP A 77 -0.08 14.30 -6.72
C ASP A 77 0.46 15.14 -5.52
N GLU A 78 -0.23 15.10 -4.38
CA GLU A 78 0.11 15.85 -3.17
C GLU A 78 1.14 15.10 -2.30
N MET A 79 2.35 14.90 -2.82
CA MET A 79 3.38 14.04 -2.20
C MET A 79 3.81 14.46 -0.78
N GLU A 80 3.79 15.76 -0.47
CA GLU A 80 4.07 16.27 0.88
C GLU A 80 3.00 15.77 1.88
N ALA A 81 1.73 15.79 1.49
CA ALA A 81 0.63 15.28 2.31
C ALA A 81 0.72 13.76 2.49
N VAL A 82 1.09 13.01 1.44
CA VAL A 82 1.34 11.57 1.54
C VAL A 82 2.43 11.29 2.58
N THR A 83 3.53 12.03 2.52
CA THR A 83 4.66 11.90 3.45
C THR A 83 4.24 12.16 4.89
N GLU A 84 3.48 13.23 5.13
CA GLU A 84 2.97 13.56 6.46
C GLU A 84 2.07 12.45 7.01
N LEU A 85 1.11 11.98 6.21
CA LEU A 85 0.16 10.96 6.62
C LEU A 85 0.84 9.62 6.92
N VAL A 86 1.82 9.21 6.09
CA VAL A 86 2.65 8.02 6.35
C VAL A 86 3.45 8.19 7.64
N SER A 87 4.01 9.37 7.91
CA SER A 87 4.70 9.67 9.17
C SER A 87 3.77 9.54 10.38
N GLN A 88 2.54 10.06 10.28
CA GLN A 88 1.53 9.91 11.33
C GLN A 88 1.15 8.45 11.56
N LEU A 89 0.95 7.67 10.48
CA LEU A 89 0.67 6.23 10.56
C LEU A 89 1.77 5.47 11.30
N LYS A 90 3.05 5.78 11.01
CA LYS A 90 4.21 5.12 11.61
C LYS A 90 4.52 5.56 13.04
N THR A 91 4.00 6.69 13.47
CA THR A 91 4.24 7.22 14.83
C THR A 91 3.07 6.97 15.75
N LYS A 92 1.85 7.31 15.33
CA LYS A 92 0.63 7.20 16.15
C LYS A 92 -0.02 5.82 16.09
N TYR A 93 0.01 5.16 14.93
CA TYR A 93 -0.69 3.89 14.68
C TYR A 93 0.25 2.72 14.37
N MET A 94 1.50 2.80 14.83
CA MET A 94 2.55 1.82 14.55
C MET A 94 2.12 0.38 14.90
N VAL A 95 1.41 0.20 16.01
CA VAL A 95 0.97 -1.12 16.48
C VAL A 95 -0.13 -1.67 15.57
N GLU A 96 -1.08 -0.84 15.17
CA GLU A 96 -2.20 -1.22 14.32
C GLU A 96 -1.70 -1.58 12.92
N VAL A 97 -0.77 -0.79 12.38
CA VAL A 97 -0.08 -1.08 11.11
C VAL A 97 0.67 -2.41 11.19
N ALA A 98 1.43 -2.65 12.27
CA ALA A 98 2.21 -3.88 12.41
C ALA A 98 1.36 -5.14 12.65
N THR A 99 0.17 -5.00 13.25
CA THR A 99 -0.68 -6.14 13.65
C THR A 99 -1.85 -6.39 12.70
N THR A 100 -2.03 -5.55 11.68
CA THR A 100 -3.11 -5.65 10.68
C THR A 100 -2.48 -5.77 9.29
N PRO A 101 -2.43 -6.97 8.69
CA PRO A 101 -1.74 -7.21 7.42
C PRO A 101 -2.18 -6.27 6.30
N GLU A 102 -3.46 -5.96 6.19
CA GLU A 102 -4.02 -5.08 5.17
C GLU A 102 -3.51 -3.63 5.32
N LEU A 103 -3.36 -3.15 6.56
CA LEU A 103 -2.77 -1.84 6.84
C LEU A 103 -1.27 -1.83 6.56
N SER A 104 -0.54 -2.88 6.97
CA SER A 104 0.88 -3.03 6.69
C SER A 104 1.16 -2.99 5.19
N ALA A 105 0.35 -3.72 4.40
CA ALA A 105 0.41 -3.72 2.94
C ALA A 105 0.19 -2.34 2.32
N ALA A 106 -0.85 -1.63 2.78
CA ALA A 106 -1.18 -0.31 2.25
C ALA A 106 -0.14 0.76 2.61
N VAL A 107 0.35 0.77 3.86
CA VAL A 107 1.41 1.70 4.29
C VAL A 107 2.70 1.44 3.54
N ALA A 108 3.12 0.18 3.39
CA ALA A 108 4.31 -0.15 2.63
C ALA A 108 4.19 0.27 1.16
N SER A 109 3.00 0.11 0.56
CA SER A 109 2.73 0.57 -0.82
C SER A 109 2.92 2.07 -0.98
N LEU A 110 2.43 2.86 -0.01
CA LEU A 110 2.63 4.31 0.03
C LEU A 110 4.11 4.67 0.20
N GLU A 111 4.81 4.02 1.13
CA GLU A 111 6.26 4.22 1.32
C GLU A 111 7.05 3.88 0.06
N LEU A 112 6.74 2.77 -0.60
CA LEU A 112 7.40 2.38 -1.84
C LEU A 112 7.16 3.40 -2.95
N LYS A 113 5.98 4.02 -2.98
CA LYS A 113 5.69 5.11 -3.91
C LYS A 113 6.49 6.37 -3.61
N LEU A 114 6.71 6.70 -2.34
CA LEU A 114 7.58 7.80 -1.91
C LEU A 114 9.07 7.51 -2.20
N ASP A 115 9.49 6.24 -2.13
CA ASP A 115 10.85 5.80 -2.38
C ASP A 115 11.20 5.71 -3.90
N LEU A 116 10.22 5.84 -4.79
CA LEU A 116 10.46 5.80 -6.23
C LEU A 116 11.18 7.05 -6.72
N PRO A 117 12.06 6.94 -7.74
CA PRO A 117 12.60 8.10 -8.43
C PRO A 117 11.49 9.03 -8.96
N GLU A 118 11.69 10.35 -8.92
CA GLU A 118 10.70 11.32 -9.43
C GLU A 118 10.42 11.12 -10.94
N ASP A 119 11.42 10.64 -11.69
CA ASP A 119 11.33 10.33 -13.11
C ASP A 119 10.95 8.86 -13.38
N ALA A 120 10.50 8.13 -12.36
CA ALA A 120 9.94 6.80 -12.51
C ALA A 120 8.66 6.86 -13.38
N GLY A 121 8.81 6.49 -14.65
CA GLY A 121 7.72 6.39 -15.61
C GLY A 121 6.65 5.34 -15.23
N PRO A 122 5.58 5.23 -16.02
CA PRO A 122 4.59 4.16 -15.86
C PRO A 122 5.23 2.77 -15.99
N ILE A 123 4.55 1.77 -15.42
CA ILE A 123 5.01 0.36 -15.45
C ILE A 123 5.38 -0.09 -16.87
N ALA A 124 4.57 0.25 -17.86
CA ALA A 124 4.80 -0.14 -19.26
C ALA A 124 6.13 0.39 -19.82
N GLU A 125 6.53 1.61 -19.48
CA GLU A 125 7.81 2.18 -19.92
C GLU A 125 9.00 1.49 -19.25
N MET A 126 8.87 1.12 -17.98
CA MET A 126 9.90 0.35 -17.27
C MET A 126 10.03 -1.07 -17.81
N GLU A 127 8.91 -1.71 -18.17
CA GLU A 127 8.88 -3.01 -18.83
C GLU A 127 9.60 -2.93 -20.18
N GLU A 128 9.31 -1.93 -21.02
CA GLU A 128 9.98 -1.70 -22.31
C GLU A 128 11.49 -1.45 -22.14
N LYS A 129 11.89 -0.64 -21.16
CA LYS A 129 13.32 -0.43 -20.83
C LYS A 129 14.03 -1.74 -20.49
N LEU A 130 13.38 -2.64 -19.75
CA LEU A 130 13.95 -3.94 -19.39
C LEU A 130 13.96 -4.95 -20.53
N GLU A 131 13.04 -4.83 -21.49
CA GLU A 131 13.10 -5.61 -22.74
C GLU A 131 14.32 -5.20 -23.58
N ALA A 132 14.62 -3.90 -23.64
CA ALA A 132 15.80 -3.38 -24.34
C ALA A 132 17.11 -3.65 -23.58
N ASN A 133 17.08 -3.61 -22.24
CA ASN A 133 18.24 -3.85 -21.38
C ASN A 133 17.85 -4.64 -20.12
N ALA A 134 17.98 -5.97 -20.18
CA ALA A 134 17.64 -6.85 -19.07
C ALA A 134 18.56 -6.72 -17.85
N ASP A 135 19.72 -6.10 -17.99
CA ASP A 135 20.70 -5.88 -16.91
C ASP A 135 20.58 -4.47 -16.29
N ASP A 136 19.54 -3.71 -16.64
CA ASP A 136 19.20 -2.47 -15.94
C ASP A 136 18.59 -2.77 -14.56
N HIS A 137 19.48 -2.92 -13.59
CA HIS A 137 19.13 -3.20 -12.20
C HIS A 137 18.32 -2.08 -11.53
N GLU A 138 18.58 -0.83 -11.91
CA GLU A 138 17.89 0.34 -11.37
C GLU A 138 16.43 0.35 -11.82
N THR A 139 16.18 0.20 -13.12
CA THR A 139 14.82 0.08 -13.66
C THR A 139 14.11 -1.15 -13.09
N ARG A 140 14.80 -2.28 -12.93
CA ARG A 140 14.20 -3.49 -12.33
C ARG A 140 13.78 -3.29 -10.87
N HIS A 141 14.60 -2.58 -10.09
CA HIS A 141 14.29 -2.25 -8.71
C HIS A 141 13.08 -1.32 -8.62
N ALA A 142 13.09 -0.22 -9.38
CA ALA A 142 11.97 0.72 -9.44
C ALA A 142 10.67 0.03 -9.92
N LEU A 143 10.76 -0.83 -10.94
CA LEU A 143 9.61 -1.61 -11.41
C LEU A 143 9.05 -2.52 -10.31
N ALA A 144 9.90 -3.20 -9.54
CA ALA A 144 9.44 -4.03 -8.43
C ALA A 144 8.70 -3.20 -7.35
N GLN A 145 9.20 -2.02 -6.99
CA GLN A 145 8.54 -1.10 -6.05
C GLN A 145 7.18 -0.64 -6.60
N GLN A 146 7.14 -0.22 -7.86
CA GLN A 146 5.93 0.29 -8.53
C GLN A 146 4.87 -0.81 -8.69
N LEU A 147 5.27 -2.04 -9.04
CA LEU A 147 4.37 -3.20 -9.09
C LEU A 147 3.77 -3.51 -7.72
N PHE A 148 4.57 -3.45 -6.65
CA PHE A 148 4.08 -3.67 -5.30
C PHE A 148 3.08 -2.57 -4.89
N ALA A 149 3.41 -1.30 -5.17
CA ALA A 149 2.51 -0.17 -4.91
C ALA A 149 1.19 -0.28 -5.68
N ALA A 150 1.19 -0.92 -6.85
CA ALA A 150 0.02 -1.25 -7.64
C ALA A 150 -0.67 -2.57 -7.24
N ALA A 151 -0.34 -3.14 -6.07
CA ALA A 151 -0.84 -4.43 -5.57
C ALA A 151 -0.58 -5.64 -6.50
N ARG A 152 0.32 -5.52 -7.49
CA ARG A 152 0.80 -6.62 -8.36
C ARG A 152 1.92 -7.39 -7.65
N PHE A 153 1.61 -7.95 -6.47
CA PHE A 153 2.59 -8.48 -5.52
C PHE A 153 3.45 -9.63 -6.07
N GLU A 154 2.85 -10.56 -6.81
CA GLU A 154 3.59 -11.70 -7.35
C GLU A 154 4.66 -11.25 -8.35
N GLU A 155 4.30 -10.31 -9.22
CA GLU A 155 5.20 -9.72 -10.21
C GLU A 155 6.30 -8.93 -9.53
N ALA A 156 5.97 -8.08 -8.54
CA ALA A 156 6.95 -7.35 -7.74
C ALA A 156 8.01 -8.27 -7.12
N ILE A 157 7.56 -9.36 -6.47
CA ILE A 157 8.46 -10.36 -5.87
C ILE A 157 9.30 -11.05 -6.93
N ASN A 158 8.75 -11.38 -8.09
CA ASN A 158 9.50 -11.99 -9.18
C ASN A 158 10.61 -11.07 -9.70
N HIS A 159 10.34 -9.76 -9.88
CA HIS A 159 11.36 -8.79 -10.29
C HIS A 159 12.44 -8.62 -9.21
N GLY A 160 12.07 -8.55 -7.93
CA GLY A 160 13.05 -8.49 -6.84
C GLY A 160 13.93 -9.74 -6.74
N LEU A 161 13.35 -10.94 -6.93
CA LEU A 161 14.11 -12.20 -6.97
C LEU A 161 15.02 -12.30 -8.19
N GLN A 162 14.58 -11.78 -9.34
CA GLN A 162 15.41 -11.73 -10.54
C GLN A 162 16.59 -10.79 -10.34
N LEU A 163 16.35 -9.60 -9.78
CA LEU A 163 17.41 -8.66 -9.43
C LEU A 163 18.43 -9.29 -8.48
N PHE A 164 17.95 -9.91 -7.40
CA PHE A 164 18.81 -10.59 -6.43
C PHE A 164 19.62 -11.74 -7.06
N ARG A 165 19.06 -12.44 -8.05
CA ARG A 165 19.73 -13.51 -8.78
C ARG A 165 20.84 -12.98 -9.70
N GLN A 166 20.61 -11.84 -10.35
CA GLN A 166 21.59 -11.21 -11.25
C GLN A 166 22.76 -10.64 -10.46
N ASP A 167 22.48 -9.89 -9.39
CA ASP A 167 23.50 -9.32 -8.53
C ASP A 167 22.96 -9.17 -7.09
N ARG A 168 23.56 -9.92 -6.17
CA ARG A 168 23.16 -10.00 -4.76
C ARG A 168 23.58 -8.78 -3.96
N ASP A 169 24.66 -8.14 -4.37
CA ASP A 169 25.33 -7.05 -3.64
C ASP A 169 25.08 -5.69 -4.31
N TRP A 170 24.40 -5.67 -5.46
CA TRP A 170 23.98 -4.43 -6.12
C TRP A 170 23.31 -3.48 -5.14
N ASN A 171 23.80 -2.24 -5.12
CA ASN A 171 23.34 -1.16 -4.25
C ASN A 171 23.23 -1.58 -2.78
N GLU A 172 24.33 -2.11 -2.22
CA GLU A 172 24.43 -2.57 -0.83
C GLU A 172 23.39 -3.65 -0.45
N GLY A 173 23.00 -4.48 -1.43
CA GLY A 173 22.01 -5.54 -1.25
C GLY A 173 20.56 -5.05 -1.29
N ALA A 174 20.29 -3.95 -2.01
CA ALA A 174 18.95 -3.37 -2.15
C ALA A 174 17.86 -4.39 -2.53
N ALA A 175 18.18 -5.36 -3.40
CA ALA A 175 17.23 -6.41 -3.81
C ALA A 175 16.74 -7.27 -2.63
N LYS A 176 17.66 -7.64 -1.71
CA LYS A 176 17.31 -8.42 -0.53
C LYS A 176 16.48 -7.60 0.43
N THR A 177 16.87 -6.35 0.69
CA THR A 177 16.14 -5.42 1.55
C THR A 177 14.71 -5.21 1.05
N LEU A 178 14.55 -5.00 -0.26
CA LEU A 178 13.25 -4.83 -0.90
C LEU A 178 12.36 -6.07 -0.73
N LEU A 179 12.89 -7.26 -1.00
CA LEU A 179 12.14 -8.51 -0.82
C LEU A 179 11.71 -8.73 0.63
N LEU A 180 12.57 -8.42 1.61
CA LEU A 180 12.22 -8.51 3.02
C LEU A 180 11.09 -7.53 3.36
N LYS A 181 11.16 -6.27 2.89
CA LYS A 181 10.07 -5.28 3.04
C LYS A 181 8.75 -5.79 2.48
N PHE A 182 8.76 -6.40 1.28
CA PHE A 182 7.56 -7.01 0.69
C PHE A 182 6.99 -8.15 1.53
N PHE A 183 7.85 -9.04 2.04
CA PHE A 183 7.41 -10.17 2.86
C PHE A 183 6.85 -9.75 4.20
N ASP A 184 7.47 -8.78 4.85
CA ASP A 184 7.02 -8.26 6.15
C ASP A 184 5.71 -7.49 5.99
N SER A 185 5.55 -6.78 4.88
CA SER A 185 4.33 -6.07 4.52
C SER A 185 3.14 -7.00 4.26
N LEU A 186 3.35 -8.10 3.54
CA LEU A 186 2.31 -9.11 3.29
C LEU A 186 2.06 -10.04 4.49
N GLY A 187 3.03 -10.14 5.40
CA GLY A 187 3.00 -11.03 6.56
C GLY A 187 3.42 -12.47 6.28
N ASP A 188 3.77 -13.19 7.34
CA ASP A 188 4.35 -14.54 7.28
C ASP A 188 3.39 -15.62 6.77
N SER A 189 2.08 -15.43 6.98
CA SER A 189 1.05 -16.39 6.60
C SER A 189 0.69 -16.33 5.11
N HIS A 190 1.07 -15.25 4.41
CA HIS A 190 0.74 -15.04 3.00
C HIS A 190 1.48 -16.02 2.09
N GLU A 191 0.77 -16.58 1.11
CA GLU A 191 1.32 -17.62 0.22
C GLU A 191 2.49 -17.11 -0.63
N LEU A 192 2.42 -15.85 -1.09
CA LEU A 192 3.53 -15.22 -1.83
C LEU A 192 4.77 -15.02 -0.94
N THR A 193 4.58 -14.68 0.35
CA THR A 193 5.67 -14.56 1.31
C THR A 193 6.38 -15.89 1.51
N LYS A 194 5.64 -16.97 1.75
CA LYS A 194 6.21 -18.32 1.92
C LYS A 194 6.98 -18.76 0.69
N LYS A 195 6.38 -18.63 -0.50
CA LYS A 195 7.01 -19.00 -1.78
C LYS A 195 8.24 -18.16 -2.07
N GLY A 196 8.15 -16.84 -1.87
CA GLY A 196 9.23 -15.88 -2.09
C GLY A 196 10.41 -16.12 -1.17
N ARG A 197 10.18 -16.22 0.15
CA ARG A 197 11.22 -16.53 1.15
C ARG A 197 11.94 -17.84 0.83
N ARG A 198 11.20 -18.91 0.49
CA ARG A 198 11.82 -20.19 0.07
C ARG A 198 12.74 -20.03 -1.14
N ARG A 199 12.34 -19.28 -2.16
CA ARG A 199 13.17 -19.02 -3.34
C ARG A 199 14.40 -18.20 -2.99
N LEU A 200 14.26 -17.15 -2.19
CA LEU A 200 15.36 -16.31 -1.72
C LEU A 200 16.38 -17.13 -0.90
N THR A 201 15.91 -17.94 0.05
CA THR A 201 16.76 -18.83 0.85
C THR A 201 17.53 -19.81 -0.05
N ASN A 202 16.87 -20.43 -1.04
CA ASN A 202 17.56 -21.32 -1.96
C ASN A 202 18.69 -20.60 -2.74
N MET A 203 18.47 -19.35 -3.18
CA MET A 203 19.50 -18.57 -3.86
C MET A 203 20.65 -18.13 -2.94
N LEU A 204 20.42 -18.07 -1.63
CA LEU A 204 21.46 -17.73 -0.65
C LEU A 204 22.44 -18.87 -0.40
N PHE A 205 21.96 -20.12 -0.46
CA PHE A 205 22.67 -21.32 -0.02
C PHE A 205 23.10 -22.28 -1.14
N VAL A 206 22.63 -22.06 -2.37
CA VAL A 206 23.14 -22.73 -3.58
C VAL A 206 24.31 -21.93 -4.14
#